data_AF-A0A5P6VV04-F1
#
_entry.id   AF-A0A5P6VV04-F1
#
_cell.length_a   1.000
_cell.length_b   1.000
_cell.length_c   1.000
_cell.angle_alpha   90.00
_cell.angle_beta   90.00
_cell.angle_gamma   90.00
#
_symmetry.space_group_name_H-M   'P 1'
#
loop_
_entity.id
_entity.type
_entity.pdbx_description
1 polymer ?
#
loop_
_entity_poly.entity_id
_entity_poly.type
_entity_poly.pdbx_seq_one_letter_code
_entity_poly.pdbx_strand_id
1 'polypeptide(L)'
;MEEIIKYFADVFITNLYDAKIDFYKNPQSLAELVIATKKETDELGRLFIQSVLQEMDTLLKELPKRKRLWNVEHKADARQILTTLGRVTFTRALYVSKNSNSDEKEELCYLLDKLIGLGDNQQMTEDVMANIYSEAVQTSYRKAGEVASIPEGVTKTTVKNLLHKTKFPKNFQIPEIKKEVDYLYIDADEDHYHLQFKEQRGDLEYNDYGRKLNGAINKIIYVFEGIEPEAPRSKRNRLVGTHYFCRGDEQDNKELWKEVFDYVEATYDVEKIKKIYINADGGAWIKTGYRGLANVTFVLDEFHISEHVSRIISHMKDSKDDVRIEIYKTIKSKTNADFLKLVDRLKEYTSSENILAKISASADYISSNWNAAKYRLRKHEGVLACSAEGHVYHVLSSRMSTQAMGWSKHGANQMAHLREYYYNDEDMLELAKFQKEELPMAAGAEKVILTANDVLASEKNKRSQLLREYGKYSEAIHSSMSVQNSKQLLFMLNGKL
;
A
#
# COMPACT_ATOMS: atom_id res chain seq x y z
N MET A 1 6.71 36.78 -3.75
CA MET A 1 7.82 36.79 -2.76
C MET A 1 7.85 37.97 -1.79
N GLU A 2 7.65 39.23 -2.20
CA GLU A 2 7.74 40.36 -1.25
C GLU A 2 6.72 40.30 -0.10
N GLU A 3 5.48 39.89 -0.40
CA GLU A 3 4.42 39.73 0.62
C GLU A 3 4.74 38.64 1.66
N ILE A 4 5.37 37.52 1.24
CA ILE A 4 5.75 36.45 2.20
C ILE A 4 6.94 36.87 3.06
N ILE A 5 7.90 37.63 2.50
CA ILE A 5 9.03 38.18 3.27
C ILE A 5 8.49 39.16 4.32
N LYS A 6 7.54 40.01 3.93
CA LYS A 6 6.87 40.93 4.85
C LYS A 6 6.09 40.18 5.94
N TYR A 7 5.28 39.19 5.58
CA TYR A 7 4.58 38.35 6.56
C TYR A 7 5.56 37.67 7.51
N PHE A 8 6.66 37.12 6.99
CA PHE A 8 7.70 36.49 7.81
C PHE A 8 8.27 37.47 8.84
N ALA A 9 8.64 38.68 8.41
CA ALA A 9 9.23 39.68 9.28
C ALA A 9 8.24 40.28 10.28
N ASP A 10 7.07 40.69 9.81
CA ASP A 10 6.12 41.52 10.58
C ASP A 10 5.19 40.66 11.45
N VAL A 11 4.81 39.47 10.98
CA VAL A 11 3.79 38.62 11.61
C VAL A 11 4.42 37.39 12.25
N PHE A 12 5.09 36.55 11.46
CA PHE A 12 5.60 35.26 11.94
C PHE A 12 6.63 35.43 13.08
N ILE A 13 7.65 36.28 12.87
CA ILE A 13 8.66 36.54 13.92
C ILE A 13 8.01 37.14 15.17
N THR A 14 7.08 38.08 15.01
CA THR A 14 6.36 38.70 16.12
C THR A 14 5.56 37.67 16.93
N ASN A 15 4.77 36.83 16.26
CA ASN A 15 3.98 35.78 16.91
C ASN A 15 4.85 34.76 17.65
N LEU A 16 6.01 34.37 17.07
CA LEU A 16 6.96 33.50 17.76
C LEU A 16 7.62 34.20 18.97
N TYR A 17 7.87 35.51 18.87
CA TYR A 17 8.40 36.29 19.99
C TYR A 17 7.40 36.38 21.14
N ASP A 18 6.12 36.56 20.83
CA ASP A 18 5.03 36.56 21.81
C ASP A 18 4.87 35.19 22.47
N ALA A 19 4.87 34.11 21.68
CA ALA A 19 4.84 32.75 22.21
C ALA A 19 6.03 32.46 23.15
N LYS A 20 7.22 32.97 22.80
CA LYS A 20 8.41 32.90 23.67
C LYS A 20 8.23 33.70 24.97
N ILE A 21 7.68 34.91 24.90
CA ILE A 21 7.38 35.72 26.08
C ILE A 21 6.41 34.98 27.00
N ASP A 22 5.33 34.42 26.46
CA ASP A 22 4.32 33.72 27.24
C ASP A 22 4.89 32.46 27.90
N PHE A 23 5.77 31.73 27.22
CA PHE A 23 6.54 30.65 27.83
C PHE A 23 7.45 31.14 28.97
N TYR A 24 8.12 32.30 28.83
CA TYR A 24 8.94 32.84 29.92
C TYR A 24 8.11 33.28 31.13
N LYS A 25 6.86 33.72 30.94
CA LYS A 25 5.93 34.00 32.03
C LYS A 25 5.50 32.72 32.76
N ASN A 26 5.42 31.59 32.06
CA ASN A 26 5.10 30.28 32.63
C ASN A 26 6.00 29.15 32.09
N PRO A 27 7.23 28.97 32.62
CA PRO A 27 8.19 28.01 32.06
C PRO A 27 7.79 26.53 32.11
N GLN A 28 6.67 26.19 32.76
CA GLN A 28 6.11 24.85 32.76
C GLN A 28 5.20 24.57 31.53
N SER A 29 4.87 25.59 30.72
CA SER A 29 3.98 25.49 29.56
C SER A 29 4.71 25.19 28.24
N LEU A 30 5.62 24.21 28.25
CA LEU A 30 6.40 23.85 27.04
C LEU A 30 5.49 23.34 25.92
N ALA A 31 4.43 22.61 26.25
CA ALA A 31 3.50 22.06 25.26
C ALA A 31 2.80 23.16 24.46
N GLU A 32 2.38 24.24 25.13
CA GLU A 32 1.74 25.40 24.53
C GLU A 32 2.70 26.12 23.57
N LEU A 33 3.98 26.27 23.93
CA LEU A 33 5.00 26.84 23.05
C LEU A 33 5.16 26.00 21.77
N VAL A 34 5.19 24.67 21.89
CA VAL A 34 5.30 23.76 20.74
C VAL A 34 4.07 23.86 19.84
N ILE A 35 2.86 23.86 20.41
CA ILE A 35 1.61 23.99 19.66
C ILE A 35 1.54 25.33 18.92
N ALA A 36 1.87 26.43 19.61
CA ALA A 36 1.91 27.76 19.01
C ALA A 36 2.93 27.83 17.87
N THR A 37 4.15 27.35 18.10
CA THR A 37 5.20 27.31 17.06
C THR A 37 4.75 26.52 15.84
N LYS A 38 4.18 25.33 16.03
CA LYS A 38 3.68 24.49 14.94
C LYS A 38 2.61 25.22 14.12
N LYS A 39 1.64 25.85 14.80
CA LYS A 39 0.57 26.60 14.14
C LYS A 39 1.13 27.71 13.23
N GLU A 40 2.08 28.50 13.74
CA GLU A 40 2.70 29.58 12.98
C GLU A 40 3.53 29.03 11.80
N THR A 41 4.24 27.91 11.97
CA THR A 41 5.02 27.29 10.87
C THR A 41 4.13 26.71 9.79
N ASP A 42 3.00 26.08 10.15
CA ASP A 42 2.05 25.53 9.20
C ASP A 42 1.37 26.66 8.40
N GLU A 43 1.06 27.79 9.05
CA GLU A 43 0.53 28.98 8.38
C GLU A 43 1.53 29.62 7.41
N LEU A 44 2.78 29.83 7.85
CA LEU A 44 3.85 30.31 6.98
C LEU A 44 4.04 29.38 5.77
N GLY A 45 4.02 28.06 5.99
CA GLY A 45 4.11 27.06 4.93
C GLY A 45 2.98 27.19 3.89
N ARG A 46 1.72 27.32 4.34
CA ARG A 46 0.58 27.52 3.43
C ARG A 46 0.72 28.80 2.59
N LEU A 47 1.10 29.91 3.23
CA LEU A 47 1.28 31.20 2.55
C LEU A 47 2.45 31.16 1.56
N PHE A 48 3.52 30.45 1.90
CA PHE A 48 4.64 30.23 0.99
C PHE A 48 4.19 29.48 -0.27
N ILE A 49 3.51 28.34 -0.13
CA ILE A 49 3.00 27.57 -1.29
C ILE A 49 2.04 28.41 -2.12
N GLN A 50 1.12 29.14 -1.48
CA GLN A 50 0.23 30.08 -2.17
C GLN A 50 1.04 31.10 -3.01
N SER A 51 2.05 31.73 -2.40
CA SER A 51 2.87 32.74 -3.08
C SER A 51 3.61 32.16 -4.28
N VAL A 52 4.20 30.96 -4.15
CA VAL A 52 4.88 30.27 -5.26
C VAL A 52 3.91 30.00 -6.42
N LEU A 53 2.72 29.48 -6.14
CA LEU A 53 1.73 29.18 -7.19
C LEU A 53 1.25 30.44 -7.93
N GLN A 54 1.02 31.54 -7.20
CA GLN A 54 0.61 32.81 -7.80
C GLN A 54 1.74 33.48 -8.59
N GLU A 55 2.98 33.32 -8.15
CA GLU A 55 4.16 33.75 -8.91
C GLU A 55 4.29 32.95 -10.21
N MET A 56 4.13 31.62 -10.16
CA MET A 56 4.12 30.77 -11.35
C MET A 56 3.03 31.18 -12.34
N ASP A 57 1.80 31.47 -11.89
CA ASP A 57 0.72 31.97 -12.76
C ASP A 57 1.09 33.32 -13.41
N THR A 58 1.71 34.22 -12.64
CA THR A 58 2.18 35.51 -13.15
C THR A 58 3.26 35.33 -14.22
N LEU A 59 4.21 34.43 -14.00
CA LEU A 59 5.22 34.09 -15.01
C LEU A 59 4.57 33.52 -16.27
N LEU A 60 3.60 32.60 -16.14
CA LEU A 60 2.82 32.07 -17.27
C LEU A 60 2.10 33.20 -18.04
N LYS A 61 1.53 34.19 -17.34
CA LYS A 61 0.89 35.41 -17.92
C LYS A 61 1.86 36.38 -18.59
N GLU A 62 3.16 36.25 -18.37
CA GLU A 62 4.16 37.04 -19.08
C GLU A 62 4.89 36.27 -20.20
N LEU A 63 4.85 34.94 -20.20
CA LEU A 63 5.49 34.12 -21.22
C LEU A 63 5.11 34.53 -22.66
N PRO A 64 6.08 34.95 -23.51
CA PRO A 64 5.80 35.35 -24.88
C PRO A 64 5.17 34.23 -25.72
N LYS A 65 5.62 32.99 -25.51
CA LYS A 65 5.08 31.81 -26.22
C LYS A 65 3.62 31.58 -25.88
N ARG A 66 3.24 31.76 -24.61
CA ARG A 66 1.84 31.70 -24.19
C ARG A 66 1.03 32.83 -24.81
N LYS A 67 1.50 34.09 -24.81
CA LYS A 67 0.80 35.23 -25.46
C LYS A 67 0.51 34.99 -26.95
N ARG A 68 1.35 34.22 -27.65
CA ARG A 68 1.15 33.87 -29.07
C ARG A 68 0.06 32.83 -29.30
N LEU A 69 -0.08 31.87 -28.38
CA LEU A 69 -0.93 30.69 -28.53
C LEU A 69 -2.26 30.80 -27.76
N TRP A 70 -2.35 31.66 -26.75
CA TRP A 70 -3.47 31.73 -25.82
C TRP A 70 -3.87 33.18 -25.51
N ASN A 71 -5.17 33.44 -25.46
CA ASN A 71 -5.75 34.65 -24.86
C ASN A 71 -6.11 34.40 -23.39
N VAL A 72 -6.09 35.45 -22.57
CA VAL A 72 -6.57 35.38 -21.18
C VAL A 72 -8.05 35.69 -21.19
N GLU A 73 -8.87 34.71 -20.84
CA GLU A 73 -10.32 34.85 -20.72
C GLU A 73 -10.65 35.42 -19.33
N HIS A 74 -10.23 34.71 -18.27
CA HIS A 74 -10.35 35.17 -16.90
C HIS A 74 -8.99 35.35 -16.25
N LYS A 75 -8.84 36.43 -15.48
CA LYS A 75 -7.55 36.82 -14.91
C LYS A 75 -7.20 36.13 -13.60
N ALA A 76 -8.19 35.75 -12.79
CA ALA A 76 -7.95 35.31 -11.41
C ALA A 76 -9.12 34.48 -10.86
N ASP A 77 -9.29 33.27 -11.36
CA ASP A 77 -10.24 32.31 -10.80
C ASP A 77 -9.64 31.68 -9.55
N ALA A 78 -10.43 31.61 -8.47
CA ALA A 78 -10.00 31.02 -7.21
C ALA A 78 -9.94 29.48 -7.30
N ARG A 79 -8.88 28.89 -6.75
CA ARG A 79 -8.71 27.45 -6.58
C ARG A 79 -8.31 27.15 -5.14
N GLN A 80 -8.90 26.11 -4.58
CA GLN A 80 -8.53 25.58 -3.28
C GLN A 80 -8.05 24.14 -3.43
N ILE A 81 -6.97 23.80 -2.72
CA ILE A 81 -6.44 22.45 -2.65
C ILE A 81 -6.04 22.12 -1.21
N LEU A 82 -6.43 20.93 -0.74
CA LEU A 82 -6.04 20.44 0.58
C LEU A 82 -4.64 19.82 0.51
N THR A 83 -3.74 20.26 1.38
CA THR A 83 -2.38 19.72 1.56
C THR A 83 -2.19 19.28 3.00
N THR A 84 -1.12 18.57 3.33
CA THR A 84 -0.79 18.20 4.73
C THR A 84 -0.50 19.41 5.63
N LEU A 85 -0.18 20.58 5.06
CA LEU A 85 -0.06 21.86 5.76
C LEU A 85 -1.42 22.54 6.01
N GLY A 86 -2.51 21.97 5.50
CA GLY A 86 -3.85 22.54 5.48
C GLY A 86 -4.26 23.05 4.10
N ARG A 87 -5.41 23.72 4.00
CA ARG A 87 -5.93 24.22 2.74
C ARG A 87 -5.15 25.42 2.23
N VAL A 88 -4.70 25.31 0.99
CA VAL A 88 -4.07 26.40 0.24
C VAL A 88 -5.09 26.96 -0.74
N THR A 89 -5.29 28.28 -0.71
CA THR A 89 -6.14 29.00 -1.65
C THR A 89 -5.26 29.87 -2.53
N PHE A 90 -5.40 29.76 -3.85
CA PHE A 90 -4.64 30.54 -4.81
C PHE A 90 -5.50 30.94 -6.01
N THR A 91 -5.03 31.88 -6.81
CA THR A 91 -5.70 32.34 -8.02
C THR A 91 -4.95 31.87 -9.26
N ARG A 92 -5.68 31.53 -10.33
CA ARG A 92 -5.13 31.09 -11.61
C ARG A 92 -5.87 31.74 -12.77
N ALA A 93 -5.20 31.94 -13.90
CA ALA A 93 -5.87 32.42 -15.11
C ALA A 93 -6.51 31.29 -15.93
N LEU A 94 -7.68 31.58 -16.50
CA LEU A 94 -8.31 30.76 -17.54
C LEU A 94 -7.87 31.29 -18.90
N TYR A 95 -7.41 30.40 -19.76
CA TYR A 95 -6.93 30.72 -21.09
C TYR A 95 -7.84 30.11 -22.15
N VAL A 96 -7.98 30.82 -23.27
CA VAL A 96 -8.65 30.33 -24.49
C VAL A 96 -7.65 30.24 -25.64
N SER A 97 -7.66 29.14 -26.38
CA SER A 97 -6.72 28.89 -27.47
C SER A 97 -6.90 29.92 -28.59
N LYS A 98 -5.79 30.40 -29.14
CA LYS A 98 -5.79 31.22 -30.37
C LYS A 98 -5.78 30.26 -31.55
N ASN A 99 -6.96 29.92 -32.06
CA ASN A 99 -7.06 29.04 -33.21
C ASN A 99 -6.46 29.73 -34.45
N SER A 100 -5.54 29.06 -35.12
CA SER A 100 -4.96 29.54 -36.39
C SER A 100 -5.81 29.18 -37.61
N ASN A 101 -6.79 28.28 -37.48
CA ASN A 101 -7.74 27.88 -38.52
C ASN A 101 -9.19 27.91 -38.00
N SER A 102 -10.12 28.37 -38.83
CA SER A 102 -11.51 28.75 -38.48
C SER A 102 -12.46 27.61 -38.13
N ASP A 103 -12.06 26.35 -38.28
CA ASP A 103 -12.96 25.19 -38.13
C ASP A 103 -12.72 24.38 -36.83
N GLU A 104 -11.72 24.75 -36.03
CA GLU A 104 -11.46 24.11 -34.72
C GLU A 104 -12.19 24.87 -33.60
N LYS A 105 -12.74 24.13 -32.62
CA LYS A 105 -13.35 24.73 -31.42
C LYS A 105 -12.29 25.41 -30.57
N GLU A 106 -12.62 26.53 -29.97
CA GLU A 106 -11.78 27.19 -28.97
C GLU A 106 -11.67 26.30 -27.72
N GLU A 107 -10.44 26.03 -27.27
CA GLU A 107 -10.19 25.22 -26.09
C GLU A 107 -9.94 26.11 -24.88
N LEU A 108 -10.57 25.76 -23.75
CA LEU A 108 -10.39 26.43 -22.46
C LEU A 108 -9.41 25.64 -21.59
N CYS A 109 -8.43 26.32 -21.00
CA CYS A 109 -7.37 25.67 -20.23
C CYS A 109 -6.88 26.51 -19.05
N TYR A 110 -6.76 25.88 -17.87
CA TYR A 110 -5.97 26.40 -16.75
C TYR A 110 -4.53 25.91 -16.89
N LEU A 111 -3.68 26.71 -17.53
CA LEU A 111 -2.29 26.33 -17.81
C LEU A 111 -1.47 26.05 -16.54
N LEU A 112 -1.75 26.76 -15.44
CA LEU A 112 -1.10 26.51 -14.15
C LEU A 112 -1.36 25.08 -13.67
N ASP A 113 -2.62 24.64 -13.64
CA ASP A 113 -2.99 23.30 -13.17
C ASP A 113 -2.34 22.20 -13.99
N LYS A 114 -2.30 22.36 -15.31
CA LYS A 114 -1.63 21.40 -16.19
C LYS A 114 -0.12 21.36 -15.91
N LEU A 115 0.52 22.51 -15.65
CA LEU A 115 1.93 22.60 -15.32
C LEU A 115 2.29 21.88 -14.01
N ILE A 116 1.46 22.03 -12.98
CA ILE A 116 1.69 21.41 -11.66
C ILE A 116 1.04 20.02 -11.54
N GLY A 117 0.39 19.54 -12.60
CA GLY A 117 -0.27 18.24 -12.65
C GLY A 117 -1.46 18.11 -11.70
N LEU A 118 -2.26 19.17 -11.54
CA LEU A 118 -3.52 19.13 -10.80
C LEU A 118 -4.68 18.81 -11.75
N GLY A 119 -5.48 17.81 -11.40
CA GLY A 119 -6.71 17.48 -12.11
C GLY A 119 -7.83 18.50 -11.89
N ASP A 120 -8.73 18.62 -12.87
CA ASP A 120 -9.80 19.63 -12.87
C ASP A 120 -10.68 19.57 -11.62
N ASN A 121 -10.94 18.37 -11.10
CA ASN A 121 -11.75 18.13 -9.90
C ASN A 121 -10.93 17.64 -8.68
N GLN A 122 -9.60 17.71 -8.75
CA GLN A 122 -8.73 17.28 -7.66
C GLN A 122 -8.86 18.23 -6.46
N GLN A 123 -9.29 17.68 -5.31
CA GLN A 123 -9.54 18.46 -4.08
C GLN A 123 -8.39 18.38 -3.07
N MET A 124 -7.48 17.43 -3.23
CA MET A 124 -6.34 17.21 -2.33
C MET A 124 -5.10 16.78 -3.11
N THR A 125 -3.93 17.09 -2.58
CA THR A 125 -2.63 16.68 -3.12
C THR A 125 -2.27 15.26 -2.69
N GLU A 126 -1.23 14.71 -3.32
CA GLU A 126 -0.82 13.30 -3.13
C GLU A 126 -0.34 13.00 -1.71
N ASP A 127 0.26 13.97 -1.02
CA ASP A 127 0.66 13.86 0.39
C ASP A 127 -0.53 13.63 1.33
N VAL A 128 -1.68 14.26 1.06
CA VAL A 128 -2.91 14.02 1.84
C VAL A 128 -3.47 12.64 1.55
N MET A 129 -3.45 12.20 0.28
CA MET A 129 -3.89 10.85 -0.09
C MET A 129 -3.01 9.79 0.56
N ALA A 130 -1.69 9.99 0.58
CA ALA A 130 -0.73 9.11 1.23
C ALA A 130 -0.98 8.99 2.75
N ASN A 131 -1.26 10.12 3.43
CA ASN A 131 -1.65 10.12 4.84
C ASN A 131 -2.96 9.35 5.07
N ILE A 132 -3.96 9.52 4.18
CA ILE A 132 -5.22 8.77 4.26
C ILE A 132 -4.96 7.27 4.14
N TYR A 133 -4.16 6.83 3.16
CA TYR A 133 -3.82 5.43 2.97
C TYR A 133 -3.09 4.86 4.19
N SER A 134 -2.08 5.58 4.69
CA SER A 134 -1.25 5.19 5.84
C SER A 134 -2.06 5.02 7.13
N GLU A 135 -3.08 5.85 7.37
CA GLU A 135 -3.95 5.68 8.54
C GLU A 135 -5.07 4.65 8.27
N ALA A 136 -5.67 4.65 7.06
CA ALA A 136 -6.81 3.78 6.75
C ALA A 136 -6.47 2.29 6.75
N VAL A 137 -5.21 1.96 6.41
CA VAL A 137 -4.70 0.58 6.45
C VAL A 137 -4.61 0.03 7.88
N GLN A 138 -4.55 0.90 8.89
CA GLN A 138 -4.45 0.52 10.29
C GLN A 138 -5.75 0.76 11.07
N THR A 139 -6.52 1.80 10.71
CA THR A 139 -7.66 2.25 11.52
C THR A 139 -8.90 2.59 10.68
N SER A 140 -9.95 3.10 11.33
CA SER A 140 -11.23 3.40 10.68
C SER A 140 -11.12 4.54 9.65
N TYR A 141 -11.97 4.52 8.62
CA TYR A 141 -12.06 5.62 7.64
C TYR A 141 -12.34 6.99 8.25
N ARG A 142 -13.02 7.05 9.41
CA ARG A 142 -13.23 8.31 10.12
C ARG A 142 -11.92 8.86 10.65
N LYS A 143 -11.15 8.02 11.34
CA LYS A 143 -9.87 8.41 11.94
C LYS A 143 -8.83 8.77 10.87
N ALA A 144 -8.78 8.00 9.78
CA ALA A 144 -8.01 8.35 8.59
C ALA A 144 -8.39 9.71 8.01
N GLY A 145 -9.69 10.03 8.00
CA GLY A 145 -10.16 11.34 7.57
C GLY A 145 -9.73 12.48 8.51
N GLU A 146 -9.82 12.28 9.82
CA GLU A 146 -9.44 13.26 10.84
C GLU A 146 -7.95 13.63 10.78
N VAL A 147 -7.07 12.66 10.51
CA VAL A 147 -5.61 12.88 10.47
C VAL A 147 -5.05 13.17 9.08
N ALA A 148 -5.89 13.13 8.03
CA ALA A 148 -5.47 13.34 6.64
C ALA A 148 -4.72 14.66 6.43
N SER A 149 -5.24 15.73 7.05
CA SER A 149 -4.68 17.09 6.99
C SER A 149 -5.17 17.87 8.20
N ILE A 150 -4.29 18.23 9.13
CA ILE A 150 -4.67 18.97 10.34
C ILE A 150 -4.68 20.48 10.01
N PRO A 151 -5.69 21.26 10.46
CA PRO A 151 -6.80 20.89 11.34
C PRO A 151 -8.11 20.48 10.65
N GLU A 152 -8.21 20.55 9.32
CA GLU A 152 -9.50 20.41 8.60
C GLU A 152 -9.99 18.96 8.47
N GLY A 153 -9.08 18.03 8.20
CA GLY A 153 -9.38 16.64 7.85
C GLY A 153 -10.20 16.48 6.58
N VAL A 154 -10.67 15.25 6.36
CA VAL A 154 -11.67 14.90 5.34
C VAL A 154 -12.72 13.97 5.94
N THR A 155 -13.87 13.86 5.27
CA THR A 155 -14.94 12.98 5.76
C THR A 155 -14.58 11.49 5.57
N LYS A 156 -15.15 10.62 6.42
CA LYS A 156 -15.05 9.15 6.22
C LYS A 156 -15.53 8.69 4.84
N THR A 157 -16.48 9.42 4.25
CA THR A 157 -17.02 9.13 2.92
C THR A 157 -16.00 9.46 1.84
N THR A 158 -15.25 10.56 2.00
CA THR A 158 -14.13 10.93 1.14
C THR A 158 -13.05 9.84 1.17
N VAL A 159 -12.66 9.37 2.36
CA VAL A 159 -11.70 8.26 2.52
C VAL A 159 -12.20 6.98 1.83
N LYS A 160 -13.45 6.59 2.10
CA LYS A 160 -14.07 5.43 1.44
C LYS A 160 -14.02 5.56 -0.08
N ASN A 161 -14.43 6.71 -0.62
CA ASN A 161 -14.49 6.93 -2.06
C ASN A 161 -13.10 6.95 -2.70
N LEU A 162 -12.09 7.51 -2.02
CA LEU A 162 -10.70 7.47 -2.46
C LEU A 162 -10.22 6.02 -2.56
N LEU A 163 -10.35 5.25 -1.48
CA LEU A 163 -9.93 3.85 -1.46
C LEU A 163 -10.69 3.01 -2.50
N HIS A 164 -12.00 3.20 -2.63
CA HIS A 164 -12.81 2.49 -3.61
C HIS A 164 -12.38 2.75 -5.07
N LYS A 165 -11.76 3.90 -5.37
CA LYS A 165 -11.28 4.25 -6.71
C LYS A 165 -9.79 3.93 -6.91
N THR A 166 -9.10 3.51 -5.86
CA THR A 166 -7.66 3.28 -5.89
C THR A 166 -7.35 2.13 -6.84
N LYS A 167 -6.39 2.37 -7.72
CA LYS A 167 -5.80 1.39 -8.61
C LYS A 167 -4.44 1.02 -8.03
N PHE A 168 -4.17 -0.26 -7.89
CA PHE A 168 -2.88 -0.73 -7.42
C PHE A 168 -1.99 -1.06 -8.62
N PRO A 169 -0.69 -0.70 -8.56
CA PRO A 169 0.25 -1.13 -9.58
C PRO A 169 0.32 -2.66 -9.59
N LYS A 170 0.31 -3.26 -10.79
CA LYS A 170 0.38 -4.72 -10.95
C LYS A 170 1.81 -5.28 -10.85
N ASN A 171 2.80 -4.40 -10.83
CA ASN A 171 4.20 -4.80 -10.95
C ASN A 171 4.84 -4.72 -9.56
N PHE A 172 5.31 -5.86 -9.07
CA PHE A 172 6.28 -5.94 -8.00
C PHE A 172 7.66 -5.49 -8.52
N GLN A 173 8.53 -5.06 -7.62
CA GLN A 173 9.91 -4.72 -7.99
C GLN A 173 10.64 -5.97 -8.49
N ILE A 174 11.07 -5.94 -9.76
CA ILE A 174 11.84 -7.03 -10.35
C ILE A 174 13.31 -6.82 -9.98
N PRO A 175 13.96 -7.77 -9.28
CA PRO A 175 15.37 -7.62 -8.95
C PRO A 175 16.24 -7.69 -10.22
N GLU A 176 17.32 -6.91 -10.27
CA GLU A 176 18.26 -6.93 -11.41
C GLU A 176 18.89 -8.33 -11.62
N ILE A 177 19.11 -9.04 -10.51
CA ILE A 177 19.63 -10.41 -10.50
C ILE A 177 18.62 -11.27 -9.75
N LYS A 178 18.17 -12.35 -10.41
CA LYS A 178 17.26 -13.32 -9.78
C LYS A 178 17.93 -13.97 -8.57
N LYS A 179 17.16 -14.16 -7.50
CA LYS A 179 17.61 -14.82 -6.29
C LYS A 179 17.73 -16.33 -6.50
N GLU A 180 18.73 -16.94 -5.87
CA GLU A 180 18.94 -18.38 -5.87
C GLU A 180 18.63 -18.94 -4.48
N VAL A 181 17.65 -19.84 -4.40
CA VAL A 181 17.26 -20.51 -3.15
C VAL A 181 17.06 -22.00 -3.40
N ASP A 182 17.44 -22.82 -2.41
CA ASP A 182 17.22 -24.26 -2.46
C ASP A 182 15.73 -24.61 -2.28
N TYR A 183 15.07 -23.91 -1.36
CA TYR A 183 13.67 -24.10 -0.98
C TYR A 183 12.94 -22.78 -1.03
N LEU A 184 11.70 -22.80 -1.50
CA LEU A 184 10.79 -21.67 -1.45
C LEU A 184 9.49 -22.11 -0.79
N TYR A 185 8.89 -21.24 -0.01
CA TYR A 185 7.69 -21.53 0.76
C TYR A 185 6.58 -20.57 0.36
N ILE A 186 5.37 -21.10 0.25
CA ILE A 186 4.15 -20.37 -0.05
C ILE A 186 3.11 -20.80 0.97
N ASP A 187 2.69 -19.91 1.84
CA ASP A 187 1.60 -20.17 2.78
C ASP A 187 0.33 -19.49 2.26
N ALA A 188 -0.81 -20.20 2.30
CA ALA A 188 -2.07 -19.70 1.80
C ALA A 188 -3.23 -20.05 2.75
N ASP A 189 -4.10 -19.07 3.00
CA ASP A 189 -5.22 -19.17 3.94
C ASP A 189 -6.22 -18.01 3.74
N GLU A 190 -7.24 -17.88 4.58
CA GLU A 190 -8.25 -16.84 4.48
C GLU A 190 -8.70 -16.19 5.80
N ASP A 191 -9.02 -14.89 5.73
CA ASP A 191 -9.79 -14.19 6.77
C ASP A 191 -11.28 -14.25 6.44
N HIS A 192 -12.12 -14.39 7.46
CA HIS A 192 -13.57 -14.39 7.33
C HIS A 192 -14.15 -13.06 7.85
N TYR A 193 -14.97 -12.40 7.04
CA TYR A 193 -15.59 -11.12 7.39
C TYR A 193 -17.09 -11.10 7.08
N HIS A 194 -17.77 -10.08 7.60
CA HIS A 194 -19.20 -9.89 7.44
C HIS A 194 -19.54 -8.84 6.37
N LEU A 195 -20.41 -9.21 5.44
CA LEU A 195 -20.98 -8.31 4.45
C LEU A 195 -22.09 -7.42 5.05
N GLN A 196 -22.15 -6.17 4.60
CA GLN A 196 -23.28 -5.26 4.86
C GLN A 196 -24.49 -5.59 3.98
N PHE A 197 -24.22 -6.07 2.77
CA PHE A 197 -25.16 -6.45 1.72
C PHE A 197 -24.41 -7.34 0.71
N LYS A 198 -25.14 -8.15 -0.06
CA LYS A 198 -24.55 -8.96 -1.15
C LYS A 198 -24.31 -8.09 -2.39
N GLU A 199 -25.36 -7.47 -2.90
CA GLU A 199 -25.41 -6.58 -4.07
C GLU A 199 -25.98 -5.21 -3.70
N GLN A 200 -27.10 -5.18 -2.96
CA GLN A 200 -27.80 -3.96 -2.59
C GLN A 200 -28.28 -3.96 -1.13
N ARG A 201 -28.39 -2.78 -0.53
CA ARG A 201 -28.73 -2.66 0.89
C ARG A 201 -30.06 -3.35 1.22
N GLY A 202 -30.02 -4.35 2.10
CA GLY A 202 -31.20 -5.07 2.60
C GLY A 202 -31.43 -6.45 1.98
N ASP A 203 -30.54 -6.92 1.11
CA ASP A 203 -30.65 -8.19 0.37
C ASP A 203 -30.02 -9.40 1.08
N LEU A 204 -29.63 -9.26 2.34
CA LEU A 204 -29.06 -10.38 3.10
C LEU A 204 -30.16 -11.39 3.44
N GLU A 205 -29.95 -12.62 3.00
CA GLU A 205 -30.79 -13.76 3.36
C GLU A 205 -30.55 -14.20 4.81
N TYR A 206 -31.50 -14.94 5.35
CA TYR A 206 -31.45 -15.52 6.69
C TYR A 206 -31.59 -17.02 6.59
N ASN A 207 -30.84 -17.76 7.41
CA ASN A 207 -31.05 -19.19 7.57
C ASN A 207 -32.25 -19.50 8.49
N ASP A 208 -32.58 -20.78 8.62
CA ASP A 208 -33.68 -21.28 9.46
C ASP A 208 -33.57 -20.88 10.95
N TYR A 209 -32.37 -20.47 11.39
CA TYR A 209 -32.09 -20.02 12.76
C TYR A 209 -32.11 -18.48 12.89
N GLY A 210 -32.58 -17.76 11.87
CA GLY A 210 -32.65 -16.29 11.86
C GLY A 210 -31.28 -15.60 11.81
N ARG A 211 -30.22 -16.30 11.40
CA ARG A 211 -28.87 -15.72 11.24
C ARG A 211 -28.67 -15.24 9.81
N LYS A 212 -28.10 -14.04 9.66
CA LYS A 212 -27.76 -13.47 8.36
C LYS A 212 -26.71 -14.33 7.67
N LEU A 213 -26.96 -14.65 6.40
CA LEU A 213 -26.01 -15.31 5.50
C LEU A 213 -25.13 -14.25 4.85
N ASN A 214 -24.22 -13.68 5.64
CA ASN A 214 -23.37 -12.56 5.24
C ASN A 214 -21.86 -12.84 5.38
N GLY A 215 -21.46 -14.11 5.49
CA GLY A 215 -20.04 -14.47 5.50
C GLY A 215 -19.42 -14.28 4.12
N ALA A 216 -18.21 -13.74 4.09
CA ALA A 216 -17.33 -13.67 2.93
C ALA A 216 -15.87 -13.83 3.37
N ILE A 217 -14.98 -14.10 2.41
CA ILE A 217 -13.57 -14.35 2.69
C ILE A 217 -12.64 -13.37 1.99
N ASN A 218 -11.53 -13.03 2.63
CA ASN A 218 -10.36 -12.44 1.97
C ASN A 218 -9.26 -13.47 1.98
N LYS A 219 -8.66 -13.68 0.82
CA LYS A 219 -7.61 -14.66 0.58
C LYS A 219 -6.27 -13.99 0.85
N ILE A 220 -5.37 -14.71 1.51
CA ILE A 220 -3.96 -14.33 1.65
C ILE A 220 -3.08 -15.46 1.12
N ILE A 221 -2.09 -15.09 0.32
CA ILE A 221 -0.96 -15.95 -0.06
C ILE A 221 0.31 -15.17 0.24
N TYR A 222 1.33 -15.81 0.81
CA TYR A 222 2.63 -15.16 0.93
C TYR A 222 3.77 -16.12 0.63
N VAL A 223 4.75 -15.60 -0.09
CA VAL A 223 5.98 -16.29 -0.49
C VAL A 223 7.09 -15.91 0.47
N PHE A 224 7.92 -16.85 0.91
CA PHE A 224 9.08 -16.58 1.76
C PHE A 224 10.20 -17.60 1.55
N GLU A 225 11.41 -17.23 1.95
CA GLU A 225 12.66 -17.95 1.67
C GLU A 225 13.07 -18.87 2.85
N GLY A 226 12.64 -18.55 4.06
CA GLY A 226 12.99 -19.30 5.26
C GLY A 226 12.57 -18.61 6.55
N ILE A 227 13.03 -19.17 7.67
CA ILE A 227 12.72 -18.69 9.02
C ILE A 227 14.04 -18.44 9.76
N GLU A 228 14.17 -17.26 10.36
CA GLU A 228 15.33 -16.91 11.18
C GLU A 228 14.92 -16.25 12.51
N PRO A 229 15.77 -16.27 13.55
CA PRO A 229 15.53 -15.50 14.77
C PRO A 229 15.48 -13.99 14.47
N GLU A 230 14.55 -13.26 15.09
CA GLU A 230 14.45 -11.79 14.92
C GLU A 230 15.74 -11.06 15.34
N ALA A 231 16.51 -11.65 16.26
CA ALA A 231 17.79 -11.13 16.74
C ALA A 231 18.67 -12.29 17.26
N PRO A 232 20.00 -12.12 17.44
CA PRO A 232 20.94 -13.18 17.82
C PRO A 232 20.64 -13.99 19.10
N ARG A 233 19.60 -13.63 19.87
CA ARG A 233 19.10 -14.35 21.06
C ARG A 233 17.56 -14.34 21.19
N SER A 234 16.84 -14.00 20.13
CA SER A 234 15.38 -13.92 20.18
C SER A 234 14.77 -15.31 20.28
N LYS A 235 13.70 -15.44 21.07
CA LYS A 235 12.81 -16.61 21.03
C LYS A 235 11.75 -16.49 19.93
N ARG A 236 11.64 -15.30 19.33
CA ARG A 236 10.74 -15.02 18.21
C ARG A 236 11.51 -15.16 16.92
N ASN A 237 10.82 -15.73 15.94
CA ASN A 237 11.33 -15.88 14.58
C ASN A 237 10.60 -14.92 13.66
N ARG A 238 11.25 -14.58 12.55
CA ARG A 238 10.67 -13.88 11.41
C ARG A 238 10.85 -14.71 10.14
N LEU A 239 9.97 -14.47 9.19
CA LEU A 239 10.14 -14.97 7.82
C LEU A 239 11.16 -14.10 7.08
N VAL A 240 11.91 -14.72 6.17
CA VAL A 240 12.90 -14.06 5.33
C VAL A 240 12.33 -13.86 3.93
N GLY A 241 12.51 -12.66 3.37
CA GLY A 241 12.15 -12.37 1.98
C GLY A 241 10.64 -12.47 1.68
N THR A 242 9.79 -12.12 2.66
CA THR A 242 8.34 -12.29 2.54
C THR A 242 7.73 -11.35 1.51
N HIS A 243 6.81 -11.87 0.70
CA HIS A 243 5.98 -11.08 -0.19
C HIS A 243 4.53 -11.56 -0.16
N TYR A 244 3.60 -10.64 0.02
CA TYR A 244 2.18 -10.90 0.26
C TYR A 244 1.33 -10.67 -0.98
N PHE A 245 0.26 -11.45 -1.08
CA PHE A 245 -0.82 -11.32 -2.04
C PHE A 245 -2.15 -11.45 -1.30
N CYS A 246 -2.98 -10.41 -1.32
CA CYS A 246 -4.24 -10.32 -0.60
C CYS A 246 -5.37 -9.92 -1.55
N ARG A 247 -6.41 -10.74 -1.67
CA ARG A 247 -7.57 -10.44 -2.55
C ARG A 247 -8.89 -10.72 -1.84
N GLY A 248 -9.92 -9.97 -2.21
CA GLY A 248 -11.29 -10.26 -1.79
C GLY A 248 -11.90 -11.45 -2.52
N ASP A 249 -13.11 -11.80 -2.09
CA ASP A 249 -13.87 -12.94 -2.61
C ASP A 249 -14.12 -12.86 -4.14
N GLU A 250 -14.27 -11.66 -4.69
CA GLU A 250 -14.62 -11.43 -6.11
C GLU A 250 -13.49 -11.72 -7.10
N GLN A 251 -12.23 -11.80 -6.65
CA GLN A 251 -11.10 -12.04 -7.54
C GLN A 251 -11.09 -13.49 -8.04
N ASP A 252 -10.83 -13.66 -9.33
CA ASP A 252 -10.60 -14.98 -9.91
C ASP A 252 -9.37 -15.66 -9.28
N ASN A 253 -9.56 -16.91 -8.86
CA ASN A 253 -8.52 -17.66 -8.15
C ASN A 253 -7.33 -17.96 -9.05
N LYS A 254 -7.54 -18.18 -10.37
CA LYS A 254 -6.44 -18.47 -11.29
C LYS A 254 -5.63 -17.21 -11.56
N GLU A 255 -6.28 -16.05 -11.65
CA GLU A 255 -5.57 -14.76 -11.76
C GLU A 255 -4.71 -14.49 -10.52
N LEU A 256 -5.24 -14.68 -9.31
CA LEU A 256 -4.45 -14.55 -8.08
C LEU A 256 -3.23 -15.49 -8.07
N TRP A 257 -3.42 -16.78 -8.37
CA TRP A 257 -2.29 -17.71 -8.44
C TRP A 257 -1.31 -17.37 -9.56
N LYS A 258 -1.79 -16.87 -10.70
CA LYS A 258 -0.92 -16.39 -11.77
C LYS A 258 -0.04 -15.24 -11.29
N GLU A 259 -0.57 -14.27 -10.56
CA GLU A 259 0.22 -13.16 -9.99
C GLU A 259 1.33 -13.67 -9.06
N VAL A 260 1.03 -14.68 -8.23
CA VAL A 260 2.03 -15.34 -7.36
C VAL A 260 3.13 -16.00 -8.20
N PHE A 261 2.77 -16.73 -9.25
CA PHE A 261 3.77 -17.41 -10.09
C PHE A 261 4.59 -16.43 -10.93
N ASP A 262 3.96 -15.38 -11.48
CA ASP A 262 4.65 -14.31 -12.19
C ASP A 262 5.71 -13.66 -11.27
N TYR A 263 5.38 -13.43 -10.00
CA TYR A 263 6.32 -12.94 -8.99
C TYR A 263 7.47 -13.91 -8.74
N VAL A 264 7.18 -15.19 -8.54
CA VAL A 264 8.21 -16.21 -8.30
C VAL A 264 9.16 -16.31 -9.49
N GLU A 265 8.63 -16.36 -10.72
CA GLU A 265 9.44 -16.45 -11.94
C GLU A 265 10.28 -15.20 -12.18
N ALA A 266 9.77 -14.01 -11.86
CA ALA A 266 10.51 -12.78 -12.02
C ALA A 266 11.59 -12.57 -10.95
N THR A 267 11.35 -13.08 -9.73
CA THR A 267 12.20 -12.83 -8.56
C THR A 267 13.28 -13.89 -8.36
N TYR A 268 12.99 -15.15 -8.69
CA TYR A 268 13.85 -16.31 -8.38
C TYR A 268 14.30 -17.06 -9.64
N ASP A 269 15.48 -17.66 -9.56
CA ASP A 269 15.95 -18.65 -10.53
C ASP A 269 15.26 -19.99 -10.27
N VAL A 270 14.07 -20.16 -10.87
CA VAL A 270 13.19 -21.32 -10.66
C VAL A 270 13.87 -22.65 -11.00
N GLU A 271 14.84 -22.67 -11.92
CA GLU A 271 15.56 -23.90 -12.31
C GLU A 271 16.45 -24.44 -11.18
N LYS A 272 16.91 -23.56 -10.28
CA LYS A 272 17.76 -23.92 -9.14
C LYS A 272 16.96 -24.31 -7.89
N ILE A 273 15.65 -24.05 -7.88
CA ILE A 273 14.79 -24.38 -6.74
C ILE A 273 14.56 -25.90 -6.72
N LYS A 274 15.08 -26.56 -5.68
CA LYS A 274 14.89 -28.01 -5.47
C LYS A 274 13.43 -28.33 -5.20
N LYS A 275 12.76 -27.48 -4.41
CA LYS A 275 11.37 -27.71 -4.01
C LYS A 275 10.65 -26.43 -3.60
N ILE A 276 9.40 -26.30 -4.05
CA ILE A 276 8.47 -25.26 -3.60
C ILE A 276 7.43 -25.91 -2.70
N TYR A 277 7.31 -25.46 -1.46
CA TYR A 277 6.33 -25.95 -0.51
C TYR A 277 5.13 -25.02 -0.46
N ILE A 278 3.93 -25.56 -0.71
CA ILE A 278 2.68 -24.83 -0.48
C ILE A 278 2.07 -25.35 0.81
N ASN A 279 2.05 -24.54 1.87
CA ASN A 279 1.37 -24.85 3.12
C ASN A 279 -0.02 -24.21 3.13
N ALA A 280 -1.07 -25.00 3.31
CA ALA A 280 -2.43 -24.47 3.37
C ALA A 280 -3.41 -25.44 4.03
N ASP A 281 -4.67 -25.02 4.15
CA ASP A 281 -5.81 -25.78 4.65
C ASP A 281 -6.44 -26.75 3.60
N GLY A 282 -6.05 -26.64 2.32
CA GLY A 282 -6.60 -27.45 1.24
C GLY A 282 -7.96 -26.99 0.71
N GLY A 283 -8.33 -25.72 0.92
CA GLY A 283 -9.48 -25.05 0.34
C GLY A 283 -9.54 -25.19 -1.18
N ALA A 284 -10.76 -25.20 -1.74
CA ALA A 284 -10.96 -25.42 -3.17
C ALA A 284 -10.25 -24.37 -4.05
N TRP A 285 -10.17 -23.13 -3.57
CA TRP A 285 -9.49 -22.03 -4.26
C TRP A 285 -7.96 -22.19 -4.25
N ILE A 286 -7.37 -22.69 -3.16
CA ILE A 286 -5.93 -22.98 -3.05
C ILE A 286 -5.52 -24.11 -3.98
N LYS A 287 -6.36 -25.16 -4.10
CA LYS A 287 -6.11 -26.30 -4.99
C LYS A 287 -5.93 -25.91 -6.45
N THR A 288 -6.43 -24.76 -6.87
CA THR A 288 -6.24 -24.26 -8.24
C THR A 288 -4.77 -23.89 -8.54
N GLY A 289 -3.97 -23.56 -7.51
CA GLY A 289 -2.55 -23.23 -7.62
C GLY A 289 -1.61 -24.45 -7.75
N TYR A 290 -2.09 -25.68 -7.54
CA TYR A 290 -1.21 -26.86 -7.39
C TYR A 290 -0.37 -27.22 -8.62
N ARG A 291 -0.70 -26.66 -9.79
CA ARG A 291 -0.08 -27.02 -11.07
C ARG A 291 0.65 -25.86 -11.75
N GLY A 292 0.88 -24.76 -11.03
CA GLY A 292 1.45 -23.55 -11.61
C GLY A 292 2.95 -23.60 -11.85
N LEU A 293 3.71 -24.33 -11.02
CA LEU A 293 5.16 -24.40 -11.08
C LEU A 293 5.66 -25.85 -10.99
N ALA A 294 6.87 -26.08 -11.52
CA ALA A 294 7.59 -27.33 -11.32
C ALA A 294 8.00 -27.50 -9.84
N ASN A 295 8.25 -28.74 -9.41
CA ASN A 295 8.75 -29.07 -8.07
C ASN A 295 7.87 -28.61 -6.88
N VAL A 296 6.59 -28.31 -7.12
CA VAL A 296 5.63 -27.96 -6.07
C VAL A 296 5.25 -29.19 -5.25
N THR A 297 5.21 -29.04 -3.93
CA THR A 297 4.67 -30.04 -3.01
C THR A 297 3.75 -29.40 -2.00
N PHE A 298 2.52 -29.92 -1.98
CA PHE A 298 1.51 -29.47 -1.04
C PHE A 298 1.70 -30.14 0.32
N VAL A 299 1.64 -29.32 1.37
CA VAL A 299 1.80 -29.72 2.76
C VAL A 299 0.60 -29.17 3.53
N LEU A 300 -0.09 -30.03 4.26
CA LEU A 300 -1.22 -29.57 5.06
C LEU A 300 -0.69 -28.78 6.26
N ASP A 301 -1.31 -27.65 6.55
CA ASP A 301 -1.02 -26.91 7.76
C ASP A 301 -1.38 -27.76 9.01
N GLU A 302 -0.44 -27.81 9.94
CA GLU A 302 -0.54 -28.57 11.18
C GLU A 302 -1.62 -28.03 12.12
N PHE A 303 -1.93 -26.73 12.06
CA PHE A 303 -3.03 -26.15 12.84
C PHE A 303 -4.37 -26.81 12.48
N HIS A 304 -4.70 -26.89 11.19
CA HIS A 304 -5.94 -27.54 10.75
C HIS A 304 -5.94 -29.05 11.03
N ILE A 305 -4.79 -29.73 10.94
CA ILE A 305 -4.70 -31.13 11.42
C ILE A 305 -5.09 -31.21 12.89
N SER A 306 -4.49 -30.36 13.73
CA SER A 306 -4.74 -30.33 15.18
C SER A 306 -6.20 -30.00 15.49
N GLU A 307 -6.82 -29.07 14.76
CA GLU A 307 -8.21 -28.69 14.92
C GLU A 307 -9.14 -29.87 14.63
N HIS A 308 -8.97 -30.52 13.48
CA HIS A 308 -9.79 -31.66 13.09
C HIS A 308 -9.58 -32.87 13.99
N VAL A 309 -8.34 -33.15 14.41
CA VAL A 309 -8.08 -34.20 15.40
C VAL A 309 -8.76 -33.87 16.73
N SER A 310 -8.73 -32.62 17.18
CA SER A 310 -9.38 -32.18 18.41
C SER A 310 -10.91 -32.34 18.35
N ARG A 311 -11.52 -32.10 17.19
CA ARG A 311 -12.95 -32.36 16.94
C ARG A 311 -13.27 -33.87 17.00
N ILE A 312 -12.44 -34.71 16.38
CA ILE A 312 -12.58 -36.18 16.40
C ILE A 312 -12.55 -36.74 17.82
N ILE A 313 -11.67 -36.24 18.69
CA ILE A 313 -11.47 -36.79 20.04
C ILE A 313 -12.27 -36.07 21.13
N SER A 314 -13.07 -35.05 20.77
CA SER A 314 -13.70 -34.15 21.74
C SER A 314 -14.56 -34.87 22.80
N HIS A 315 -15.14 -36.02 22.45
CA HIS A 315 -15.96 -36.88 23.32
C HIS A 315 -15.17 -37.89 24.17
N MET A 316 -13.87 -38.07 23.95
CA MET A 316 -13.06 -39.15 24.56
C MET A 316 -12.67 -38.91 26.04
N LYS A 317 -13.15 -37.82 26.66
CA LYS A 317 -12.88 -37.45 28.07
C LYS A 317 -11.39 -37.58 28.44
N ASP A 318 -11.04 -38.47 29.38
CA ASP A 318 -9.69 -38.61 29.93
C ASP A 318 -8.72 -39.32 28.98
N SER A 319 -9.23 -39.99 27.94
CA SER A 319 -8.42 -40.72 26.95
C SER A 319 -8.02 -39.87 25.74
N LYS A 320 -8.29 -38.55 25.77
CA LYS A 320 -8.02 -37.63 24.66
C LYS A 320 -6.56 -37.65 24.21
N ASP A 321 -5.61 -37.61 25.14
CA ASP A 321 -4.20 -37.49 24.80
C ASP A 321 -3.64 -38.77 24.17
N ASP A 322 -4.02 -39.95 24.70
CA ASP A 322 -3.64 -41.24 24.14
C ASP A 322 -4.19 -41.44 22.72
N VAL A 323 -5.47 -41.12 22.52
CA VAL A 323 -6.11 -41.21 21.21
C VAL A 323 -5.51 -40.21 20.23
N ARG A 324 -5.18 -38.98 20.68
CA ARG A 324 -4.47 -38.00 19.86
C ARG A 324 -3.16 -38.59 19.36
N ILE A 325 -2.33 -39.15 20.25
CA ILE A 325 -1.05 -39.77 19.87
C ILE A 325 -1.25 -40.91 18.86
N GLU A 326 -2.27 -41.76 19.05
CA GLU A 326 -2.60 -42.86 18.13
C GLU A 326 -2.99 -42.35 16.73
N ILE A 327 -3.82 -41.30 16.65
CA ILE A 327 -4.21 -40.67 15.38
C ILE A 327 -2.98 -40.11 14.65
N TYR A 328 -2.14 -39.32 15.33
CA TYR A 328 -0.93 -38.74 14.72
C TYR A 328 0.05 -39.82 14.23
N LYS A 329 0.26 -40.89 15.01
CA LYS A 329 1.07 -42.04 14.59
C LYS A 329 0.49 -42.73 13.35
N THR A 330 -0.84 -42.86 13.29
CA THR A 330 -1.54 -43.48 12.16
C THR A 330 -1.38 -42.65 10.89
N ILE A 331 -1.57 -41.32 10.95
CA ILE A 331 -1.36 -40.43 9.79
C ILE A 331 0.11 -40.48 9.33
N LYS A 332 1.06 -40.42 10.25
CA LYS A 332 2.50 -40.42 9.94
C LYS A 332 2.98 -41.71 9.26
N SER A 333 2.53 -42.86 9.76
CA SER A 333 3.19 -44.14 9.48
C SER A 333 2.30 -45.21 8.84
N LYS A 334 0.97 -45.08 8.87
CA LYS A 334 0.02 -46.09 8.36
C LYS A 334 -0.68 -45.64 7.07
N THR A 335 -1.75 -46.35 6.67
CA THR A 335 -2.56 -46.06 5.48
C THR A 335 -3.83 -45.28 5.84
N ASN A 336 -4.45 -44.65 4.85
CA ASN A 336 -5.73 -43.94 5.05
C ASN A 336 -6.83 -44.91 5.53
N ALA A 337 -6.83 -46.16 5.04
CA ALA A 337 -7.76 -47.19 5.50
C ALA A 337 -7.59 -47.51 7.00
N ASP A 338 -6.36 -47.51 7.52
CA ASP A 338 -6.12 -47.70 8.95
C ASP A 338 -6.64 -46.53 9.78
N PHE A 339 -6.53 -45.31 9.26
CA PHE A 339 -7.10 -44.11 9.89
C PHE A 339 -8.63 -44.16 9.94
N LEU A 340 -9.29 -44.52 8.83
CA LEU A 340 -10.75 -44.63 8.81
C LEU A 340 -11.26 -45.72 9.76
N LYS A 341 -10.57 -46.87 9.85
CA LYS A 341 -10.89 -47.91 10.85
C LYS A 341 -10.75 -47.40 12.28
N LEU A 342 -9.70 -46.63 12.57
CA LEU A 342 -9.53 -46.01 13.88
C LEU A 342 -10.68 -45.04 14.19
N VAL A 343 -11.06 -44.20 13.22
CA VAL A 343 -12.20 -43.27 13.36
C VAL A 343 -13.50 -44.01 13.61
N ASP A 344 -13.78 -45.09 12.89
CA ASP A 344 -15.01 -45.87 13.07
C ASP A 344 -15.08 -46.48 14.48
N ARG A 345 -13.97 -46.99 15.01
CA ARG A 345 -13.88 -47.41 16.42
C ARG A 345 -14.16 -46.26 17.38
N LEU A 346 -13.68 -45.04 17.09
CA LEU A 346 -13.92 -43.87 17.94
C LEU A 346 -15.40 -43.43 17.95
N LYS A 347 -16.12 -43.65 16.86
CA LYS A 347 -17.57 -43.36 16.78
C LYS A 347 -18.39 -44.23 17.73
N GLU A 348 -17.96 -45.46 18.03
CA GLU A 348 -18.66 -46.38 18.94
C GLU A 348 -18.76 -45.86 20.38
N TYR A 349 -17.90 -44.91 20.77
CA TYR A 349 -17.88 -44.31 22.11
C TYR A 349 -18.85 -43.12 22.29
N THR A 350 -19.73 -42.86 21.32
CA THR A 350 -20.76 -41.82 21.42
C THR A 350 -22.04 -42.22 20.70
N SER A 351 -23.18 -41.87 21.28
CA SER A 351 -24.50 -42.03 20.65
C SER A 351 -25.08 -40.71 20.14
N SER A 352 -24.35 -39.60 20.26
CA SER A 352 -24.83 -38.28 19.83
C SER A 352 -24.62 -38.09 18.33
N GLU A 353 -25.72 -37.96 17.57
CA GLU A 353 -25.70 -37.71 16.13
C GLU A 353 -24.89 -36.47 15.75
N ASN A 354 -25.02 -35.38 16.52
CA ASN A 354 -24.25 -34.16 16.31
C ASN A 354 -22.73 -34.37 16.46
N ILE A 355 -22.30 -35.21 17.40
CA ILE A 355 -20.87 -35.53 17.59
C ILE A 355 -20.40 -36.45 16.46
N LEU A 356 -21.20 -37.46 16.09
CA LEU A 356 -20.90 -38.38 14.98
C LEU A 356 -20.74 -37.64 13.64
N ALA A 357 -21.59 -36.64 13.37
CA ALA A 357 -21.48 -35.78 12.20
C ALA A 357 -20.16 -34.99 12.20
N LYS A 358 -19.77 -34.42 13.36
CA LYS A 358 -18.50 -33.67 13.52
C LYS A 358 -17.27 -34.55 13.34
N ILE A 359 -17.29 -35.76 13.90
CA ILE A 359 -16.21 -36.76 13.73
C ILE A 359 -16.08 -37.11 12.26
N SER A 360 -17.19 -37.45 11.59
CA SER A 360 -17.17 -37.87 10.18
C SER A 360 -16.66 -36.76 9.27
N ALA A 361 -17.19 -35.54 9.40
CA ALA A 361 -16.73 -34.40 8.62
C ALA A 361 -15.22 -34.11 8.81
N SER A 362 -14.71 -34.28 10.04
CA SER A 362 -13.29 -34.07 10.33
C SER A 362 -12.40 -35.19 9.80
N ALA A 363 -12.89 -36.43 9.83
CA ALA A 363 -12.19 -37.56 9.24
C ALA A 363 -12.15 -37.46 7.71
N ASP A 364 -13.25 -37.06 7.08
CA ASP A 364 -13.33 -36.84 5.63
C ASP A 364 -12.34 -35.76 5.17
N TYR A 365 -12.21 -34.68 5.95
CA TYR A 365 -11.23 -33.63 5.69
C TYR A 365 -9.78 -34.15 5.72
N ILE A 366 -9.39 -34.87 6.79
CA ILE A 366 -8.04 -35.43 6.92
C ILE A 366 -7.78 -36.48 5.82
N SER A 367 -8.76 -37.33 5.53
CA SER A 367 -8.71 -38.35 4.49
C SER A 367 -8.54 -37.74 3.09
N SER A 368 -9.27 -36.67 2.79
CA SER A 368 -9.18 -35.95 1.51
C SER A 368 -7.82 -35.27 1.32
N ASN A 369 -7.15 -34.89 2.42
CA ASN A 369 -5.84 -34.26 2.42
C ASN A 369 -4.72 -35.21 2.89
N TRP A 370 -4.95 -36.53 2.81
CA TRP A 370 -4.13 -37.55 3.47
C TRP A 370 -2.63 -37.44 3.18
N ASN A 371 -2.25 -37.33 1.90
CA ASN A 371 -0.84 -37.27 1.51
C ASN A 371 -0.14 -36.02 2.06
N ALA A 372 -0.83 -34.88 2.06
CA ALA A 372 -0.30 -33.62 2.56
C ALA A 372 -0.16 -33.63 4.10
N ALA A 373 -1.15 -34.18 4.80
CA ALA A 373 -1.10 -34.41 6.24
C ALA A 373 0.05 -35.34 6.64
N LYS A 374 0.19 -36.45 5.90
CA LYS A 374 1.27 -37.41 6.10
C LYS A 374 2.65 -36.79 5.84
N TYR A 375 2.77 -35.95 4.81
CA TYR A 375 4.01 -35.25 4.49
C TYR A 375 4.44 -34.30 5.62
N ARG A 376 3.50 -33.50 6.16
CA ARG A 376 3.69 -32.65 7.35
C ARG A 376 4.22 -33.45 8.54
N LEU A 377 3.50 -34.50 8.95
CA LEU A 377 3.81 -35.24 10.18
C LEU A 377 5.06 -36.13 10.08
N ARG A 378 5.49 -36.47 8.86
CA ARG A 378 6.78 -37.13 8.63
C ARG A 378 7.97 -36.21 8.82
N LYS A 379 7.76 -34.88 8.77
CA LYS A 379 8.83 -33.87 8.81
C LYS A 379 9.89 -34.15 7.74
N HIS A 380 9.44 -34.29 6.50
CA HIS A 380 10.36 -34.43 5.36
C HIS A 380 11.34 -33.25 5.29
N GLU A 381 12.50 -33.49 4.69
CA GLU A 381 13.56 -32.49 4.57
C GLU A 381 13.05 -31.19 3.93
N GLY A 382 13.41 -30.07 4.54
CA GLY A 382 13.01 -28.73 4.09
C GLY A 382 11.59 -28.31 4.46
N VAL A 383 10.74 -29.16 5.05
CA VAL A 383 9.38 -28.74 5.47
C VAL A 383 9.47 -27.84 6.70
N LEU A 384 9.07 -26.57 6.55
CA LEU A 384 8.95 -25.59 7.63
C LEU A 384 7.53 -25.51 8.16
N ALA A 385 7.37 -25.06 9.41
CA ALA A 385 6.07 -24.82 10.02
C ALA A 385 5.28 -23.75 9.24
N CYS A 386 3.95 -23.88 9.22
CA CYS A 386 3.04 -22.89 8.66
C CYS A 386 2.81 -21.77 9.69
N SER A 387 2.82 -20.53 9.24
CA SER A 387 2.51 -19.36 10.09
C SER A 387 1.22 -18.64 9.67
N ALA A 388 0.42 -19.26 8.79
CA ALA A 388 -0.75 -18.66 8.15
C ALA A 388 -1.70 -17.98 9.13
N GLU A 389 -2.15 -18.64 10.20
CA GLU A 389 -3.03 -18.06 11.23
C GLU A 389 -2.53 -16.71 11.79
N GLY A 390 -1.23 -16.62 12.10
CA GLY A 390 -0.62 -15.39 12.60
C GLY A 390 -0.62 -14.29 11.53
N HIS A 391 -0.29 -14.65 10.29
CA HIS A 391 -0.27 -13.72 9.17
C HIS A 391 -1.68 -13.30 8.75
N VAL A 392 -2.66 -14.19 8.71
CA VAL A 392 -4.09 -13.86 8.52
C VAL A 392 -4.53 -12.83 9.54
N TYR A 393 -4.23 -13.07 10.83
CA TYR A 393 -4.58 -12.13 11.89
C TYR A 393 -3.91 -10.76 11.69
N HIS A 394 -2.59 -10.75 11.55
CA HIS A 394 -1.82 -9.52 11.49
C HIS A 394 -2.06 -8.75 10.19
N VAL A 395 -2.17 -9.42 9.06
CA VAL A 395 -2.30 -8.82 7.72
C VAL A 395 -3.75 -8.49 7.38
N LEU A 396 -4.73 -9.31 7.76
CA LEU A 396 -6.13 -9.09 7.40
C LEU A 396 -7.02 -8.84 8.63
N SER A 397 -7.17 -9.83 9.52
CA SER A 397 -8.24 -9.85 10.52
C SER A 397 -8.20 -8.68 11.50
N SER A 398 -7.00 -8.26 11.93
CA SER A 398 -6.80 -7.12 12.82
C SER A 398 -7.44 -5.83 12.30
N ARG A 399 -7.51 -5.67 10.97
CA ARG A 399 -8.16 -4.52 10.32
C ARG A 399 -9.54 -4.84 9.77
N MET A 400 -9.86 -6.09 9.45
CA MET A 400 -11.04 -6.40 8.63
C MET A 400 -12.16 -7.12 9.39
N SER A 401 -11.85 -7.95 10.39
CA SER A 401 -12.83 -8.87 11.00
C SER A 401 -12.87 -8.84 12.53
N THR A 402 -11.79 -8.44 13.22
CA THR A 402 -11.75 -8.43 14.69
C THR A 402 -12.67 -7.40 15.33
N GLN A 403 -12.81 -6.22 14.73
CA GLN A 403 -13.84 -5.26 15.09
C GLN A 403 -15.10 -5.57 14.31
N ALA A 404 -16.29 -5.43 14.93
CA ALA A 404 -17.58 -5.67 14.29
C ALA A 404 -17.85 -4.66 13.16
N MET A 405 -17.21 -4.90 12.02
CA MET A 405 -17.29 -4.10 10.80
C MET A 405 -18.06 -4.90 9.76
N GLY A 406 -18.93 -4.19 9.03
CA GLY A 406 -19.50 -4.71 7.80
C GLY A 406 -18.76 -4.15 6.61
N TRP A 407 -18.54 -4.96 5.59
CA TRP A 407 -17.93 -4.54 4.32
C TRP A 407 -18.88 -4.75 3.14
N SER A 408 -18.71 -3.94 2.09
CA SER A 408 -19.12 -4.37 0.74
C SER A 408 -18.00 -5.24 0.14
N LYS A 409 -18.30 -6.15 -0.79
CA LYS A 409 -17.28 -6.95 -1.48
C LYS A 409 -16.14 -6.11 -2.07
N HIS A 410 -16.48 -5.12 -2.91
CA HIS A 410 -15.50 -4.17 -3.47
C HIS A 410 -14.64 -3.47 -2.41
N GLY A 411 -15.27 -2.96 -1.36
CA GLY A 411 -14.56 -2.28 -0.26
C GLY A 411 -13.63 -3.19 0.53
N ALA A 412 -14.00 -4.46 0.74
CA ALA A 412 -13.12 -5.46 1.34
C ALA A 412 -11.94 -5.77 0.42
N ASN A 413 -12.19 -5.97 -0.88
CA ASN A 413 -11.13 -6.20 -1.86
C ASN A 413 -10.11 -5.06 -1.91
N GLN A 414 -10.59 -3.80 -1.99
CA GLN A 414 -9.74 -2.61 -2.00
C GLN A 414 -8.91 -2.47 -0.72
N MET A 415 -9.48 -2.81 0.44
CA MET A 415 -8.74 -2.85 1.69
C MET A 415 -7.71 -3.98 1.70
N ALA A 416 -8.03 -5.18 1.21
CA ALA A 416 -7.08 -6.28 1.11
C ALA A 416 -5.86 -5.91 0.26
N HIS A 417 -6.07 -5.28 -0.90
CA HIS A 417 -4.98 -4.74 -1.72
C HIS A 417 -4.17 -3.65 -1.01
N LEU A 418 -4.81 -2.73 -0.28
CA LEU A 418 -4.09 -1.71 0.48
C LEU A 418 -3.23 -2.34 1.60
N ARG A 419 -3.73 -3.41 2.23
CA ARG A 419 -3.00 -4.17 3.25
C ARG A 419 -1.79 -4.88 2.65
N GLU A 420 -1.95 -5.52 1.49
CA GLU A 420 -0.83 -6.07 0.72
C GLU A 420 0.23 -5.01 0.43
N TYR A 421 -0.16 -3.87 -0.13
CA TYR A 421 0.77 -2.79 -0.47
C TYR A 421 1.57 -2.33 0.76
N TYR A 422 0.89 -2.17 1.90
CA TYR A 422 1.53 -1.81 3.17
C TYR A 422 2.49 -2.88 3.71
N TYR A 423 2.09 -4.16 3.70
CA TYR A 423 2.92 -5.25 4.25
C TYR A 423 4.06 -5.70 3.32
N ASN A 424 4.02 -5.27 2.06
CA ASN A 424 5.13 -5.39 1.12
C ASN A 424 6.10 -4.19 1.19
N ASP A 425 5.98 -3.33 2.21
CA ASP A 425 6.82 -2.16 2.45
C ASP A 425 6.86 -1.14 1.28
N GLU A 426 5.76 -1.05 0.52
CA GLU A 426 5.66 -0.14 -0.62
C GLU A 426 5.28 1.30 -0.19
N ASP A 427 5.66 2.30 -1.00
CA ASP A 427 5.52 3.72 -0.64
C ASP A 427 4.11 4.28 -0.95
N MET A 428 3.37 4.66 0.11
CA MET A 428 2.01 5.23 0.02
C MET A 428 1.95 6.53 -0.79
N LEU A 429 3.04 7.30 -0.85
CA LEU A 429 3.13 8.49 -1.69
C LEU A 429 3.26 8.12 -3.17
N GLU A 430 4.01 7.07 -3.49
CA GLU A 430 4.08 6.55 -4.86
C GLU A 430 2.74 5.95 -5.29
N LEU A 431 2.03 5.26 -4.39
CA LEU A 431 0.64 4.83 -4.65
C LEU A 431 -0.28 6.02 -4.93
N ALA A 432 -0.19 7.09 -4.14
CA ALA A 432 -0.97 8.30 -4.37
C ALA A 432 -0.66 8.97 -5.72
N LYS A 433 0.63 9.05 -6.09
CA LYS A 433 1.07 9.56 -7.40
C LYS A 433 0.58 8.68 -8.54
N PHE A 434 0.57 7.36 -8.36
CA PHE A 434 0.05 6.40 -9.36
C PHE A 434 -1.44 6.59 -9.66
N GLN A 435 -2.20 7.24 -8.77
CA GLN A 435 -3.61 7.56 -9.02
C GLN A 435 -3.79 8.73 -9.99
N LYS A 436 -2.72 9.46 -10.36
CA LYS A 436 -2.83 10.57 -11.32
C LYS A 436 -3.30 10.05 -12.66
N GLU A 437 -4.43 10.55 -13.11
CA GLU A 437 -4.88 10.36 -14.48
C GLU A 437 -3.96 11.17 -15.41
N GLU A 438 -3.66 10.62 -16.59
CA GLU A 438 -3.04 11.40 -17.64
C GLU A 438 -3.97 12.57 -17.98
N LEU A 439 -3.53 13.79 -17.69
CA LEU A 439 -4.32 14.97 -17.97
C LEU A 439 -4.32 15.19 -19.49
N PRO A 440 -5.49 15.19 -20.16
CA PRO A 440 -5.53 15.57 -21.56
C PRO A 440 -4.97 16.99 -21.67
N MET A 441 -3.98 17.12 -22.55
CA MET A 441 -3.28 18.35 -22.81
C MET A 441 -4.00 19.06 -23.94
N ALA A 442 -4.51 20.26 -23.66
CA ALA A 442 -5.17 21.09 -24.67
C ALA A 442 -4.17 21.42 -25.79
N ALA A 443 -4.62 21.45 -27.04
CA ALA A 443 -3.75 21.67 -28.19
C ALA A 443 -3.06 23.03 -28.08
N GLY A 444 -1.72 23.03 -28.14
CA GLY A 444 -0.88 24.20 -27.92
C GLY A 444 -0.51 24.47 -26.45
N ALA A 445 -1.05 23.75 -25.47
CA ALA A 445 -0.61 23.81 -24.08
C ALA A 445 0.71 23.07 -23.88
N GLU A 446 0.94 21.98 -24.61
CA GLU A 446 2.21 21.23 -24.68
C GLU A 446 3.38 22.10 -25.12
N LYS A 447 3.08 23.11 -25.95
CA LYS A 447 4.09 24.04 -26.43
C LYS A 447 4.43 25.05 -25.34
N VAL A 448 3.56 25.33 -24.38
CA VAL A 448 3.80 26.30 -23.31
C VAL A 448 4.40 25.63 -22.07
N ILE A 449 3.93 24.43 -21.73
CA ILE A 449 4.37 23.63 -20.58
C ILE A 449 5.69 22.96 -20.97
N LEU A 450 6.81 23.57 -20.57
CA LEU A 450 8.13 22.94 -20.71
C LEU A 450 8.37 22.06 -19.49
N THR A 451 8.62 20.77 -19.69
CA THR A 451 9.10 19.90 -18.60
C THR A 451 10.53 20.30 -18.22
N ALA A 452 10.98 19.93 -17.02
CA ALA A 452 12.38 20.12 -16.62
C ALA A 452 13.36 19.48 -17.64
N ASN A 453 12.97 18.36 -18.26
CA ASN A 453 13.73 17.73 -19.33
C ASN A 453 13.75 18.57 -20.61
N ASP A 454 12.65 19.23 -20.99
CA ASP A 454 12.61 20.14 -22.13
C ASP A 454 13.48 21.37 -21.91
N VAL A 455 13.50 21.90 -20.67
CA VAL A 455 14.37 23.01 -20.27
C VAL A 455 15.84 22.58 -20.36
N LEU A 456 16.22 21.47 -19.73
CA LEU A 456 17.59 20.92 -19.77
C LEU A 456 18.07 20.56 -21.18
N ALA A 457 17.18 20.00 -22.02
CA ALA A 457 17.47 19.73 -23.43
C ALA A 457 17.65 21.02 -24.24
N SER A 458 16.81 22.04 -23.99
CA SER A 458 16.93 23.35 -24.64
C SER A 458 18.20 24.10 -24.23
N GLU A 459 18.66 23.96 -22.98
CA GLU A 459 19.92 24.52 -22.50
C GLU A 459 21.14 23.78 -23.08
N LYS A 460 21.09 22.44 -23.19
CA LYS A 460 22.13 21.65 -23.88
C LYS A 460 22.32 22.07 -25.33
N ASN A 461 21.22 22.43 -26.00
CA ASN A 461 21.21 22.83 -27.42
C ASN A 461 21.60 24.29 -27.65
N LYS A 462 21.50 25.17 -26.64
CA LYS A 462 21.80 26.62 -26.76
C LYS A 462 23.17 27.07 -26.25
N ARG A 463 24.00 26.18 -25.69
CA ARG A 463 25.37 26.58 -25.28
C ARG A 463 26.20 26.94 -26.51
N SER A 464 26.65 28.20 -26.59
CA SER A 464 27.70 28.60 -27.54
C SER A 464 28.96 27.77 -27.30
N GLN A 465 29.78 27.60 -28.33
CA GLN A 465 31.02 26.81 -28.26
C GLN A 465 31.94 27.31 -27.11
N LEU A 466 31.94 28.63 -26.86
CA LEU A 466 32.65 29.28 -25.77
C LEU A 466 32.16 28.83 -24.38
N LEU A 467 30.84 28.72 -24.16
CA LEU A 467 30.25 28.26 -22.90
C LEU A 467 30.45 26.75 -22.66
N ARG A 468 30.53 25.95 -23.72
CA ARG A 468 30.91 24.52 -23.63
C ARG A 468 32.38 24.37 -23.23
N GLU A 469 33.28 25.17 -23.79
CA GLU A 469 34.68 25.17 -23.36
C GLU A 469 34.83 25.70 -21.93
N TYR A 470 34.18 26.82 -21.59
CA TYR A 470 34.22 27.38 -20.24
C TYR A 470 33.68 26.40 -19.19
N GLY A 471 32.65 25.62 -19.52
CA GLY A 471 32.13 24.55 -18.66
C GLY A 471 33.14 23.41 -18.43
N LYS A 472 33.86 22.99 -19.49
CA LYS A 472 34.93 21.98 -19.38
C LYS A 472 36.11 22.49 -18.55
N TYR A 473 36.50 23.75 -18.73
CA TYR A 473 37.54 24.39 -17.91
C TYR A 473 37.07 24.58 -16.46
N SER A 474 35.82 24.97 -16.23
CA SER A 474 35.24 25.13 -14.90
C SER A 474 35.15 23.80 -14.14
N GLU A 475 34.70 22.71 -14.79
CA GLU A 475 34.71 21.36 -14.19
C GLU A 475 36.13 20.85 -13.92
N ALA A 476 37.09 21.12 -14.81
CA ALA A 476 38.50 20.78 -14.60
C ALA A 476 39.12 21.58 -13.44
N ILE A 477 38.78 22.86 -13.31
CA ILE A 477 39.22 23.74 -12.22
C ILE A 477 38.57 23.31 -10.90
N HIS A 478 37.27 23.00 -10.87
CA HIS A 478 36.56 22.55 -9.68
C HIS A 478 36.94 21.13 -9.22
N SER A 479 37.31 20.24 -10.14
CA SER A 479 37.80 18.89 -9.80
C SER A 479 39.27 18.86 -9.35
N SER A 480 40.05 19.92 -9.62
CA SER A 480 41.47 20.03 -9.26
C SER A 480 41.78 21.03 -8.15
N MET A 481 40.86 21.95 -7.81
CA MET A 481 41.03 22.89 -6.70
C MET A 481 40.57 22.30 -5.37
N SER A 482 41.41 22.40 -4.34
CA SER A 482 41.01 22.10 -2.98
C SER A 482 39.95 23.10 -2.48
N VAL A 483 39.05 22.63 -1.62
CA VAL A 483 37.96 23.43 -1.01
C VAL A 483 38.44 24.75 -0.40
N GLN A 484 39.68 24.78 0.09
CA GLN A 484 40.31 25.95 0.70
C GLN A 484 40.67 27.04 -0.32
N ASN A 485 41.14 26.64 -1.51
CA ASN A 485 41.46 27.57 -2.60
C ASN A 485 40.18 28.10 -3.27
N SER A 486 39.12 27.30 -3.35
CA SER A 486 37.81 27.75 -3.86
C SER A 486 37.21 28.85 -2.98
N LYS A 487 37.36 28.77 -1.65
CA LYS A 487 36.92 29.82 -0.71
C LYS A 487 37.71 31.12 -0.86
N GLN A 488 39.03 31.04 -1.06
CA GLN A 488 39.87 32.23 -1.27
C GLN A 488 39.54 32.95 -2.59
N LEU A 489 39.26 32.20 -3.66
CA LEU A 489 38.88 32.79 -4.95
C LEU A 489 37.53 33.52 -4.87
N LEU A 490 36.55 32.93 -4.17
CA LEU A 490 35.24 33.54 -3.96
C LEU A 490 35.35 34.82 -3.10
N PHE A 491 36.25 34.82 -2.12
CA PHE A 491 36.53 35.99 -1.27
C PHE A 491 37.21 37.12 -2.06
N MET A 492 38.13 36.80 -2.98
CA MET A 492 38.77 37.79 -3.85
C MET A 492 37.83 38.38 -4.90
N LEU A 493 36.88 37.59 -5.42
CA LEU A 493 35.90 38.06 -6.41
C LEU A 493 34.80 38.93 -5.81
N ASN A 494 34.40 38.66 -4.57
CA ASN A 494 33.34 39.42 -3.88
C ASN A 494 33.86 40.53 -2.94
N GLY A 495 35.19 40.67 -2.81
CA GLY A 495 35.85 41.60 -1.88
C GLY A 495 36.14 43.00 -2.42
N LYS A 496 35.55 43.42 -3.55
CA LYS A 496 35.60 44.81 -4.04
C LYS A 496 34.21 45.29 -4.42
N LEU A 497 33.49 45.82 -3.43
CA LEU A 497 32.53 46.90 -3.60
C LEU A 497 33.06 48.11 -2.82
#